data_AF-A0AAC9PUV3-F1
#
_entry.id   AF-A0AAC9PUV3-F1
#
_cell.length_a   1.000
_cell.length_b   1.000
_cell.length_c   1.000
_cell.angle_alpha   90.00
_cell.angle_beta   90.00
_cell.angle_gamma   90.00
#
_symmetry.space_group_name_H-M   'P 1'
#
loop_
_entity.id
_entity.type
_entity.pdbx_description
1 polymer ?
#
loop_
_entity_poly.entity_id
_entity_poly.type
_entity_poly.pdbx_seq_one_letter_code
_entity_poly.pdbx_strand_id
1 'polypeptide(L)'
;MTFWGRAVSDISIDIDWLNNYAKSVNNASDDFTTADESLNEARISAESFGELGAEVGTDVAYARVADHLYEQARRGCEVLAAAAVGLRNVVTLHQTQDEDAASEFTRTEPA
;
A
#
# COMPACT_ATOMS: atom_id res chain seq x y z
N MET A 1 -19.68 -33.15 32.87
CA MET A 1 -18.85 -31.94 33.02
C MET A 1 -17.57 -32.22 32.26
N THR A 2 -17.49 -31.77 31.01
CA THR A 2 -16.25 -31.82 30.21
C THR A 2 -16.13 -30.47 29.53
N PHE A 3 -15.12 -29.74 29.97
CA PHE A 3 -14.87 -28.34 29.72
C PHE A 3 -14.03 -28.20 28.45
N TRP A 4 -14.53 -27.37 27.54
CA TRP A 4 -13.89 -26.67 26.43
C TRP A 4 -12.47 -27.04 25.99
N GLY A 5 -12.38 -27.31 24.69
CA GLY A 5 -11.22 -27.06 23.87
C GLY A 5 -11.67 -26.98 22.42
N ARG A 6 -12.52 -25.98 22.11
CA ARG A 6 -12.80 -25.62 20.71
C ARG A 6 -11.44 -25.30 20.10
N ALA A 7 -10.93 -26.20 19.26
CA ALA A 7 -9.79 -25.90 18.42
C ALA A 7 -10.10 -24.57 17.74
N VAL A 8 -9.38 -23.53 18.16
CA VAL A 8 -9.27 -22.33 17.34
C VAL A 8 -8.77 -22.88 16.02
N SER A 9 -9.60 -22.79 14.98
CA SER A 9 -9.22 -23.17 13.63
C SER A 9 -7.88 -22.50 13.36
N ASP A 10 -6.83 -23.30 13.27
CA ASP A 10 -5.48 -22.80 13.14
C ASP A 10 -5.46 -21.96 11.85
N ILE A 11 -5.35 -20.65 11.99
CA ILE A 11 -5.26 -19.74 10.85
C ILE A 11 -3.84 -19.90 10.36
N SER A 12 -3.62 -20.88 9.48
CA SER A 12 -2.36 -21.03 8.77
C SER A 12 -2.27 -19.91 7.74
N ILE A 13 -1.38 -18.94 7.99
CA ILE A 13 -1.09 -17.85 7.06
C ILE A 13 -0.02 -18.33 6.08
N ASP A 14 -0.33 -18.31 4.79
CA ASP A 14 0.66 -18.53 3.73
C ASP A 14 1.58 -17.30 3.64
N ILE A 15 2.73 -17.39 4.30
CA ILE A 15 3.71 -16.30 4.40
C ILE A 15 4.34 -15.97 3.05
N ASP A 16 4.56 -16.98 2.19
CA ASP A 16 5.13 -16.77 0.87
C ASP A 16 4.14 -16.03 -0.04
N TRP A 17 2.86 -16.41 0.00
CA TRP A 17 1.80 -15.67 -0.67
C TRP A 17 1.71 -14.23 -0.16
N LEU A 18 1.72 -14.02 1.16
CA LEU A 18 1.60 -12.69 1.76
C LEU A 18 2.78 -11.79 1.38
N ASN A 19 4.00 -12.34 1.34
CA ASN A 19 5.20 -11.62 0.93
C ASN A 19 5.14 -11.23 -0.56
N ASN A 20 4.72 -12.15 -1.43
CA ASN A 20 4.54 -11.85 -2.85
C ASN A 20 3.45 -10.80 -3.07
N TYR A 21 2.35 -10.89 -2.34
CA TYR A 21 1.29 -9.89 -2.39
C TYR A 21 1.78 -8.51 -1.93
N ALA A 22 2.52 -8.45 -0.82
CA ALA A 22 3.13 -7.20 -0.34
C ALA A 22 4.08 -6.56 -1.37
N LYS A 23 4.87 -7.38 -2.07
CA LYS A 23 5.72 -6.92 -3.19
C LYS A 23 4.88 -6.36 -4.34
N SER A 24 3.82 -7.05 -4.75
CA SER A 24 2.92 -6.56 -5.80
C SER A 24 2.27 -5.21 -5.44
N VAL A 25 1.83 -5.04 -4.19
CA VAL A 25 1.28 -3.77 -3.71
C VAL A 25 2.34 -2.66 -3.71
N ASN A 26 3.58 -2.98 -3.34
CA ASN A 26 4.68 -2.02 -3.40
C ASN A 26 4.97 -1.58 -4.83
N ASN A 27 5.10 -2.52 -5.77
CA ASN A 27 5.35 -2.21 -7.17
C ASN A 27 4.22 -1.36 -7.77
N ALA A 28 2.96 -1.67 -7.45
CA ALA A 28 1.82 -0.86 -7.87
C ALA A 28 1.88 0.57 -7.30
N SER A 29 2.36 0.74 -6.06
CA SER A 29 2.60 2.06 -5.46
C SER A 29 3.70 2.84 -6.18
N ASP A 30 4.78 2.16 -6.58
CA ASP A 30 5.88 2.76 -7.34
C ASP A 30 5.40 3.19 -8.73
N ASP A 31 4.69 2.33 -9.45
CA ASP A 31 4.08 2.63 -10.75
C ASP A 31 3.14 3.85 -10.68
N PHE A 32 2.31 3.93 -9.63
CA PHE A 32 1.44 5.08 -9.40
C PHE A 32 2.22 6.35 -9.08
N THR A 33 3.35 6.25 -8.37
CA THR A 33 4.22 7.40 -8.09
C THR A 33 4.81 7.95 -9.39
N THR A 34 5.31 7.09 -10.27
CA THR A 34 5.80 7.50 -11.60
C THR A 34 4.69 8.11 -12.46
N ALA A 35 3.46 7.56 -12.39
CA ALA A 35 2.31 8.14 -13.07
C ALA A 35 1.94 9.53 -12.53
N ASP A 36 1.99 9.73 -11.20
CA ASP A 36 1.76 11.04 -10.56
C ASP A 36 2.80 12.07 -11.01
N GLU A 37 4.09 11.70 -11.02
CA GLU A 37 5.17 12.55 -11.54
C GLU A 37 4.93 12.96 -12.99
N SER A 38 4.56 11.99 -13.85
CA SER A 38 4.28 12.24 -15.26
C SER A 38 3.07 13.16 -15.47
N LEU A 39 2.02 12.99 -14.68
CA LEU A 39 0.85 13.87 -14.74
C LEU A 39 1.22 15.28 -14.28
N ASN A 40 2.04 15.42 -13.23
CA ASN A 40 2.46 16.72 -12.72
C ASN A 40 3.40 17.46 -13.69
N GLU A 41 4.24 16.74 -14.45
CA GLU A 41 5.00 17.31 -15.58
C GLU A 41 4.06 17.79 -16.70
N ALA A 42 2.99 17.03 -16.98
CA ALA A 42 1.98 17.37 -17.97
C ALA A 42 0.90 18.35 -17.45
N ARG A 43 1.14 19.00 -16.30
CA ARG A 43 0.15 19.84 -15.64
C ARG A 43 -0.27 21.00 -16.54
N ILE A 44 -1.57 21.05 -16.83
CA ILE A 44 -2.19 22.12 -17.61
C ILE A 44 -2.15 23.41 -16.78
N SER A 45 -1.38 24.40 -17.22
CA SER A 45 -1.32 25.72 -16.59
C SER A 45 -2.44 26.63 -17.09
N ALA A 46 -2.75 27.70 -16.34
CA ALA A 46 -3.70 28.71 -16.75
C ALA A 46 -3.33 29.38 -18.10
N GLU A 47 -2.03 29.51 -18.40
CA GLU A 47 -1.58 30.02 -19.70
C GLU A 47 -2.02 29.14 -20.89
N SER A 48 -2.31 27.85 -20.65
CA SER A 48 -2.77 26.92 -21.69
C SER A 48 -4.16 27.27 -22.23
N PHE A 49 -4.93 28.11 -21.52
CA PHE A 49 -6.30 28.49 -21.89
C PHE A 49 -6.40 29.84 -22.61
N GLY A 50 -5.30 30.61 -22.63
CA GLY A 50 -5.24 31.93 -23.27
C GLY A 50 -6.18 32.98 -22.64
N GLU A 51 -6.25 34.15 -23.26
CA GLU A 51 -6.95 35.33 -22.73
C GLU A 51 -8.48 35.13 -22.66
N LEU A 52 -9.07 34.47 -23.67
CA LEU A 52 -10.50 34.13 -23.67
C LEU A 52 -10.85 33.15 -22.55
N GLY A 53 -10.00 32.14 -22.31
CA GLY A 53 -10.19 31.16 -21.25
C GLY A 53 -10.13 31.78 -19.85
N ALA A 54 -9.29 32.79 -19.66
CA ALA A 54 -9.22 33.58 -18.44
C ALA A 54 -10.47 34.46 -18.26
N GLU A 55 -11.00 35.07 -19.34
CA GLU A 55 -12.19 35.91 -19.30
C GLU A 55 -13.45 35.13 -18.88
N VAL A 56 -13.59 33.88 -19.35
CA VAL A 56 -14.71 33.01 -18.97
C VAL A 56 -14.44 32.13 -17.74
N GLY A 57 -13.28 32.26 -17.10
CA GLY A 57 -12.90 31.53 -15.88
C GLY A 57 -12.71 30.01 -16.05
N THR A 58 -12.50 29.56 -17.29
CA THR A 58 -12.33 28.13 -17.62
C THR A 58 -10.98 27.61 -17.15
N ASP A 59 -9.97 28.45 -17.15
CA ASP A 59 -8.65 28.23 -16.56
C ASP A 59 -8.74 27.86 -15.07
N VAL A 60 -9.51 28.61 -14.29
CA VAL A 60 -9.67 28.37 -12.84
C VAL A 60 -10.48 27.10 -12.57
N ALA A 61 -11.52 26.84 -13.35
CA ALA A 61 -12.33 25.64 -13.21
C ALA A 61 -11.53 24.37 -13.52
N TYR A 62 -10.77 24.36 -14.63
CA TYR A 62 -9.90 23.24 -15.00
C TYR A 62 -8.74 23.06 -14.02
N ALA A 63 -8.11 24.13 -13.56
CA ALA A 63 -7.05 24.06 -12.56
C ALA A 63 -7.54 23.39 -11.26
N ARG A 64 -8.75 23.73 -10.78
CA ARG A 64 -9.32 23.10 -9.57
C ARG A 64 -9.61 21.61 -9.75
N VAL A 65 -10.12 21.21 -10.92
CA VAL A 65 -10.38 19.79 -11.20
C VAL A 65 -9.06 19.03 -11.31
N ALA A 66 -8.06 19.61 -11.99
CA ALA A 66 -6.73 19.02 -12.09
C ALA A 66 -6.11 18.85 -10.69
N ASP A 67 -6.11 19.91 -9.86
CA ASP A 67 -5.61 19.86 -8.48
C ASP A 67 -6.31 18.78 -7.66
N HIS A 68 -7.64 18.66 -7.78
CA HIS A 68 -8.38 17.61 -7.10
C HIS A 68 -7.95 16.20 -7.55
N LEU A 69 -7.76 15.98 -8.85
CA LEU A 69 -7.30 14.70 -9.39
C LEU A 69 -5.89 14.36 -8.88
N TYR A 70 -4.97 15.33 -8.86
CA TYR A 70 -3.62 15.15 -8.32
C TYR A 70 -3.65 14.78 -6.83
N GLU A 71 -4.47 15.47 -6.03
CA GLU A 71 -4.61 15.15 -4.61
C GLU A 71 -5.15 13.74 -4.37
N GLN A 72 -6.12 13.29 -5.17
CA GLN A 72 -6.66 11.93 -5.07
C GLN A 72 -5.61 10.88 -5.48
N ALA A 73 -4.87 11.12 -6.57
CA ALA A 73 -3.80 10.22 -7.03
C ALA A 73 -2.72 10.04 -5.96
N ARG A 74 -2.16 11.15 -5.45
CA ARG A 74 -1.16 11.13 -4.36
C ARG A 74 -1.66 10.36 -3.13
N ARG A 75 -2.90 10.61 -2.71
CA ARG A 75 -3.48 9.93 -1.54
C ARG A 75 -3.65 8.42 -1.78
N GLY A 76 -3.97 8.01 -3.00
CA GLY A 76 -4.01 6.61 -3.40
C GLY A 76 -2.64 5.92 -3.25
N CYS A 77 -1.57 6.56 -3.73
CA CYS A 77 -0.20 6.08 -3.57
C CYS A 77 0.17 5.86 -2.10
N GLU A 78 -0.09 6.86 -1.25
CA GLU A 78 0.23 6.80 0.18
C GLU A 78 -0.47 5.62 0.89
N VAL A 79 -1.73 5.36 0.55
CA VAL A 79 -2.50 4.25 1.14
C VAL A 79 -1.94 2.90 0.69
N LEU A 80 -1.59 2.74 -0.58
CA LEU A 80 -1.00 1.51 -1.10
C LEU A 80 0.37 1.24 -0.46
N ALA A 81 1.23 2.27 -0.36
CA ALA A 81 2.52 2.16 0.31
C ALA A 81 2.36 1.74 1.78
N ALA A 82 1.43 2.35 2.51
CA ALA A 82 1.14 2.01 3.90
C ALA A 82 0.64 0.56 4.04
N ALA A 83 -0.23 0.10 3.14
CA ALA A 83 -0.69 -1.28 3.12
C ALA A 83 0.46 -2.27 2.86
N ALA A 84 1.36 -1.98 1.92
CA ALA A 84 2.54 -2.80 1.66
C ALA A 84 3.45 -2.90 2.90
N VAL A 85 3.68 -1.80 3.62
CA VAL A 85 4.42 -1.81 4.89
C VAL A 85 3.72 -2.67 5.94
N GLY A 86 2.41 -2.51 6.11
CA GLY A 86 1.63 -3.31 7.05
C GLY A 86 1.73 -4.80 6.78
N LEU A 87 1.61 -5.21 5.51
CA LEU A 87 1.75 -6.61 5.09
C LEU A 87 3.15 -7.15 5.38
N ARG A 88 4.21 -6.38 5.12
CA ARG A 88 5.60 -6.77 5.44
C ARG A 88 5.81 -6.95 6.94
N ASN A 89 5.25 -6.08 7.77
CA ASN A 89 5.35 -6.19 9.22
C ASN A 89 4.70 -7.50 9.75
N VAL A 90 3.58 -7.92 9.16
CA VAL A 90 2.92 -9.19 9.50
C VAL A 90 3.80 -10.38 9.11
N VAL A 91 4.42 -10.34 7.93
CA VAL A 91 5.38 -11.36 7.48
C VAL A 91 6.56 -11.47 8.46
N THR A 92 7.17 -10.36 8.84
CA THR A 92 8.30 -10.36 9.79
C THR A 92 7.89 -10.92 11.15
N LEU A 93 6.72 -10.53 11.66
CA LEU A 93 6.24 -11.03 12.95
C LEU A 93 6.09 -12.55 12.96
N HIS A 94 5.53 -13.14 11.90
CA HIS A 94 5.36 -14.59 11.81
C HIS A 94 6.68 -15.32 11.64
N GLN A 95 7.61 -14.79 10.82
CA GLN A 95 8.94 -15.38 10.67
C GLN A 95 9.71 -15.43 11.99
N THR A 96 9.67 -14.36 12.78
CA THR A 96 10.32 -14.34 14.11
C THR A 96 9.65 -15.30 15.08
N GLN A 97 8.32 -15.40 15.08
CA GLN A 97 7.59 -16.35 15.93
C GLN A 97 7.91 -17.81 15.57
N ASP A 98 8.03 -18.13 14.29
CA ASP A 98 8.41 -19.46 13.81
C ASP A 98 9.87 -19.79 14.16
N GLU A 99 10.80 -18.83 14.04
CA GLU A 99 12.20 -19.00 14.45
C GLU A 99 12.36 -19.21 15.96
N ASP A 100 11.62 -18.46 16.78
CA ASP A 100 11.62 -18.59 18.24
C ASP A 100 11.06 -19.95 18.67
N ALA A 101 9.96 -20.39 18.05
CA ALA A 101 9.37 -21.72 18.30
C ALA A 101 10.33 -22.85 17.90
N ALA A 102 10.97 -22.76 16.73
CA ALA A 102 11.97 -23.75 16.29
C ALA A 102 13.20 -23.81 17.23
N SER A 103 13.63 -22.66 17.73
CA SER A 103 14.74 -22.55 18.69
C SER A 103 14.39 -23.11 20.07
N GLU A 104 13.12 -23.02 20.49
CA GLU A 104 12.64 -23.62 21.74
C GLU A 104 12.49 -25.15 21.62
N PHE A 105 12.02 -25.67 20.49
CA PHE A 105 11.97 -27.12 20.23
C PHE A 105 13.37 -27.77 20.27
N THR A 106 14.33 -27.19 19.56
CA THR A 106 15.72 -27.70 19.55
C THR A 106 16.41 -27.61 20.91
N ARG A 107 15.98 -26.70 21.80
CA ARG A 107 16.47 -26.60 23.18
C ARG A 107 15.88 -27.66 24.12
N THR A 108 14.70 -28.18 23.80
CA THR A 108 13.92 -29.06 24.69
C THR A 108 14.03 -30.54 24.34
N GLU A 109 14.67 -30.90 23.22
CA GLU A 109 15.10 -32.27 22.91
C GLU A 109 16.49 -32.55 23.53
N PRO A 110 16.61 -33.34 24.61
CA PRO A 110 17.90 -33.82 25.08
C PRO A 110 18.42 -34.94 24.18
N ALA A 111 19.72 -34.93 23.89
CA ALA A 111 20.46 -36.01 23.22
C ALA A 111 20.47 -37.31 24.01
#